data_AF-A0A2G8PBI4-F1
#
_entry.id   AF-A0A2G8PBI4-F1
#
_cell.length_a   1.000
_cell.length_b   1.000
_cell.length_c   1.000
_cell.angle_alpha   90.00
_cell.angle_beta   90.00
_cell.angle_gamma   90.00
#
_symmetry.space_group_name_H-M   'P 1'
#
loop_
_entity.id
_entity.type
_entity.pdbx_description
1 polymer ?
#
loop_
_entity_poly.entity_id
_entity_poly.type
_entity_poly.pdbx_seq_one_letter_code
_entity_poly.pdbx_strand_id
1 'polypeptide(L)'
;MNPPLAAADQEKFEIRLGEALNKAGLLTPAQLAQAMWEKADNPLMLGELCMQHGWVAPQDLYPFIPVELVRIGEILVLHGYLELEHVYQALLQQKHHPERKLGQILVQQGWVQPHWLEWALDKQQQLRRRRGAANSWEVMLEQWSTIPDQPPLYASPLQVAQQVHKATAQYQAQLERYQEQVAALEAQLERERQQLVESQSRQQQQQQRIAELEAQLAAQIQQGSEQHRAAQQRIQELEEQLRAQQDRGSAQVQALAEQLQAAQAELETLRRHCHELTEWQSQAKLKLQELGSRLQQHQQAEAQLRQALEHKEAELAALSQSLQEQQHQLQVAQSTKARLIADLAHARQEASQTIHRLRGELQEAQTQLQVTQERLQEVQAQLQATQSHLQSTEAQLQQAREQVRQLQAQVQANRTPSPAPATQTASVAESTADAELPPQEYLGEEDLEALQRANPWVRRILTQLRAAGLLDNAGIETVLHAWETEGGTFTDVLTHHSGLKPETVKFFSEDGYSVYLAGGRHVADYLKASGLVSAAQIQQIQEHLPPGGSLCQALVEAGILSQATALYFERHFGGKKPRRSLRQELML
;
A
#
# COMPACT_ATOMS: atom_id res chain seq x y z
N MET A 1 -108.45 -89.65 -89.36
CA MET A 1 -109.08 -88.48 -88.73
C MET A 1 -108.03 -87.74 -87.91
N ASN A 2 -108.14 -86.42 -87.84
CA ASN A 2 -107.52 -85.43 -86.93
C ASN A 2 -108.67 -84.44 -86.59
N PRO A 3 -108.64 -83.56 -85.55
CA PRO A 3 -107.52 -82.81 -84.94
C PRO A 3 -107.33 -83.24 -83.45
N PRO A 4 -106.73 -82.47 -82.49
CA PRO A 4 -106.09 -81.15 -82.59
C PRO A 4 -104.73 -80.93 -81.91
N LEU A 5 -104.18 -81.89 -81.14
CA LEU A 5 -103.17 -81.65 -80.08
C LEU A 5 -102.03 -80.66 -80.38
N ALA A 6 -101.50 -80.62 -81.60
CA ALA A 6 -100.44 -79.68 -81.98
C ALA A 6 -100.85 -78.19 -81.89
N ALA A 7 -102.11 -77.84 -82.17
CA ALA A 7 -102.55 -76.43 -82.22
C ALA A 7 -102.56 -75.78 -80.83
N ALA A 8 -103.10 -76.48 -79.82
CA ALA A 8 -103.21 -75.95 -78.46
C ALA A 8 -101.83 -75.76 -77.78
N ASP A 9 -100.80 -76.51 -78.18
CA ASP A 9 -99.44 -76.32 -77.68
C ASP A 9 -98.62 -75.31 -78.50
N GLN A 10 -98.96 -75.12 -79.78
CA GLN A 10 -98.45 -73.99 -80.59
C GLN A 10 -98.96 -72.65 -80.06
N GLU A 11 -100.26 -72.53 -79.78
CA GLU A 11 -100.87 -71.31 -79.24
C GLU A 11 -100.27 -70.92 -77.88
N LYS A 12 -100.09 -71.88 -76.97
CA LYS A 12 -99.36 -71.69 -75.70
C LYS A 12 -97.89 -71.28 -75.90
N PHE A 13 -97.23 -71.79 -76.94
CA PHE A 13 -95.86 -71.40 -77.26
C PHE A 13 -95.79 -69.97 -77.81
N GLU A 14 -96.68 -69.58 -78.73
CA GLU A 14 -96.71 -68.23 -79.29
C GLU A 14 -96.99 -67.16 -78.21
N ILE A 15 -97.93 -67.42 -77.29
CA ILE A 15 -98.17 -66.54 -76.13
C ILE A 15 -96.90 -66.39 -75.27
N ARG A 16 -96.21 -67.50 -74.97
CA ARG A 16 -94.96 -67.49 -74.17
C ARG A 16 -93.80 -66.79 -74.89
N LEU A 17 -93.69 -66.96 -76.21
CA LEU A 17 -92.69 -66.28 -77.04
C LEU A 17 -92.94 -64.77 -77.06
N GLY A 18 -94.20 -64.35 -77.25
CA GLY A 18 -94.60 -62.95 -77.18
C GLY A 18 -94.31 -62.30 -75.82
N GLU A 19 -94.64 -62.99 -74.72
CA GLU A 19 -94.27 -62.57 -73.37
C GLU A 19 -92.75 -62.46 -73.18
N ALA A 20 -91.96 -63.42 -73.70
CA ALA A 20 -90.51 -63.43 -73.56
C ALA A 20 -89.86 -62.25 -74.30
N LEU A 21 -90.29 -61.97 -75.54
CA LEU A 21 -89.80 -60.85 -76.34
C LEU A 21 -90.16 -59.49 -75.72
N ASN A 22 -91.35 -59.37 -75.12
CA ASN A 22 -91.76 -58.18 -74.35
C ASN A 22 -90.91 -58.01 -73.08
N LYS A 23 -90.66 -59.10 -72.32
CA LYS A 23 -89.77 -59.10 -71.15
C LYS A 23 -88.30 -58.80 -71.50
N ALA A 24 -87.86 -59.12 -72.71
CA ALA A 24 -86.56 -58.76 -73.26
C ALA A 24 -86.49 -57.32 -73.81
N GLY A 25 -87.61 -56.58 -73.84
CA GLY A 25 -87.67 -55.22 -74.40
C GLY A 25 -87.66 -55.14 -75.93
N LEU A 26 -87.73 -56.29 -76.62
CA LEU A 26 -87.66 -56.40 -78.09
C LEU A 26 -89.01 -56.11 -78.78
N LEU A 27 -90.11 -56.25 -78.06
CA LEU A 27 -91.45 -55.87 -78.52
C LEU A 27 -92.13 -55.00 -77.47
N THR A 28 -92.70 -53.87 -77.88
CA THR A 28 -93.63 -53.14 -77.02
C THR A 28 -94.94 -53.93 -76.85
N PRO A 29 -95.68 -53.76 -75.74
CA PRO A 29 -96.98 -54.40 -75.57
C PRO A 29 -98.00 -54.02 -76.66
N ALA A 30 -97.85 -52.86 -77.30
CA ALA A 30 -98.67 -52.45 -78.45
C ALA A 30 -98.36 -53.27 -79.72
N GLN A 31 -97.08 -53.44 -80.06
CA GLN A 31 -96.65 -54.31 -81.18
C GLN A 31 -97.03 -55.77 -80.93
N LEU A 32 -96.91 -56.26 -79.69
CA LEU A 32 -97.35 -57.61 -79.33
C LEU A 32 -98.87 -57.79 -79.52
N ALA A 33 -99.67 -56.81 -79.09
CA ALA A 33 -101.12 -56.84 -79.29
C ALA A 33 -101.50 -56.82 -80.78
N GLN A 34 -100.81 -56.01 -81.60
CA GLN A 34 -101.00 -55.98 -83.04
C GLN A 34 -100.59 -57.32 -83.70
N ALA A 35 -99.43 -57.88 -83.35
CA ALA A 35 -98.97 -59.18 -83.84
C ALA A 35 -99.98 -60.28 -83.55
N MET A 36 -100.51 -60.34 -82.32
CA MET A 36 -101.53 -61.32 -81.90
C MET A 36 -102.87 -61.14 -82.61
N TRP A 37 -103.21 -59.92 -83.04
CA TRP A 37 -104.42 -59.66 -83.83
C TRP A 37 -104.28 -60.12 -85.28
N GLU A 38 -103.18 -59.75 -85.95
CA GLU A 38 -102.90 -60.16 -87.33
C GLU A 38 -102.65 -61.67 -87.47
N LYS A 39 -102.14 -62.31 -86.41
CA LYS A 39 -101.94 -63.77 -86.29
C LYS A 39 -103.23 -64.58 -86.52
N ALA A 40 -104.41 -63.99 -86.30
CA ALA A 40 -105.70 -64.68 -86.47
C ALA A 40 -105.97 -65.08 -87.93
N ASP A 41 -105.63 -64.23 -88.90
CA ASP A 41 -105.80 -64.51 -90.33
C ASP A 41 -104.52 -65.06 -90.99
N ASN A 42 -103.35 -64.66 -90.48
CA ASN A 42 -102.04 -64.94 -91.08
C ASN A 42 -101.45 -66.33 -90.67
N PRO A 43 -101.04 -67.19 -91.63
CA PRO A 43 -100.45 -68.51 -91.34
C PRO A 43 -99.02 -68.50 -90.75
N LEU A 44 -98.30 -67.36 -90.76
CA LEU A 44 -96.98 -67.22 -90.12
C LEU A 44 -97.08 -67.35 -88.60
N MET A 45 -95.97 -67.73 -87.95
CA MET A 45 -95.83 -67.65 -86.49
C MET A 45 -95.73 -66.20 -86.01
N LEU A 46 -96.02 -66.00 -84.72
CA LEU A 46 -95.87 -64.69 -84.07
C LEU A 46 -94.48 -64.07 -84.28
N GLY A 47 -93.41 -64.88 -84.18
CA GLY A 47 -92.04 -64.42 -84.43
C GLY A 47 -91.75 -64.07 -85.90
N GLU A 48 -92.30 -64.86 -86.84
CA GLU A 48 -92.19 -64.60 -88.28
C GLU A 48 -92.89 -63.28 -88.66
N LEU A 49 -94.07 -63.00 -88.10
CA LEU A 49 -94.77 -61.71 -88.19
C LEU A 49 -93.93 -60.54 -87.66
N CYS A 50 -93.32 -60.68 -86.48
CA CYS A 50 -92.49 -59.63 -85.88
C CYS A 50 -91.20 -59.34 -86.68
N MET A 51 -90.66 -60.33 -87.41
CA MET A 51 -89.60 -60.10 -88.40
C MET A 51 -90.13 -59.41 -89.67
N GLN A 52 -91.31 -59.78 -90.17
CA GLN A 52 -91.90 -59.17 -91.36
C GLN A 52 -92.17 -57.67 -91.17
N HIS A 53 -92.61 -57.26 -89.99
CA HIS A 53 -92.79 -55.85 -89.63
C HIS A 53 -91.49 -55.12 -89.25
N GLY A 54 -90.34 -55.81 -89.25
CA GLY A 54 -89.05 -55.25 -88.86
C GLY A 54 -88.93 -54.87 -87.37
N TRP A 55 -89.81 -55.39 -86.51
CA TRP A 55 -89.82 -55.06 -85.07
C TRP A 55 -88.76 -55.82 -84.27
N VAL A 56 -88.40 -57.03 -84.70
CA VAL A 56 -87.39 -57.88 -84.04
C VAL A 56 -86.45 -58.42 -85.11
N ALA A 57 -85.13 -58.29 -84.92
CA ALA A 57 -84.18 -58.88 -85.86
C ALA A 57 -84.09 -60.41 -85.67
N PRO A 58 -83.71 -61.19 -86.70
CA PRO A 58 -83.50 -62.63 -86.56
C PRO A 58 -82.45 -63.01 -85.48
N GLN A 59 -81.56 -62.09 -85.13
CA GLN A 59 -80.53 -62.28 -84.11
C GLN A 59 -81.13 -62.31 -82.69
N ASP A 60 -82.20 -61.53 -82.48
CA ASP A 60 -82.84 -61.34 -81.18
C ASP A 60 -84.05 -62.25 -80.99
N LEU A 61 -84.72 -62.66 -82.09
CA LEU A 61 -85.86 -63.57 -82.03
C LEU A 61 -85.46 -65.02 -81.71
N TYR A 62 -84.50 -65.57 -82.45
CA TYR A 62 -84.21 -67.01 -82.43
C TYR A 62 -83.64 -67.55 -81.11
N PRO A 63 -82.94 -66.78 -80.24
CA PRO A 63 -82.60 -67.25 -78.89
C PRO A 63 -83.80 -67.78 -78.11
N PHE A 64 -85.00 -67.19 -78.29
CA PHE A 64 -86.23 -67.58 -77.60
C PHE A 64 -87.01 -68.72 -78.28
N ILE A 65 -86.56 -69.19 -79.45
CA ILE A 65 -87.18 -70.32 -80.17
C ILE A 65 -86.48 -71.63 -79.75
N PRO A 66 -87.20 -72.61 -79.16
CA PRO A 66 -86.64 -73.93 -78.84
C PRO A 66 -86.19 -74.69 -80.09
N VAL A 67 -85.04 -75.36 -79.99
CA VAL A 67 -84.39 -76.16 -81.04
C VAL A 67 -85.33 -77.16 -81.72
N GLU A 68 -86.32 -77.67 -80.99
CA GLU A 68 -87.28 -78.68 -81.47
C GLU A 68 -88.33 -78.13 -82.44
N LEU A 69 -88.70 -76.85 -82.28
CA LEU A 69 -89.77 -76.18 -83.02
C LEU A 69 -89.31 -75.56 -84.34
N VAL A 70 -87.98 -75.35 -84.50
CA VAL A 70 -87.38 -74.72 -85.68
C VAL A 70 -87.90 -75.34 -86.98
N ARG A 71 -88.48 -74.50 -87.85
CA ARG A 71 -89.12 -74.90 -89.12
C ARG A 71 -88.12 -74.96 -90.28
N ILE A 72 -88.49 -75.67 -91.34
CA ILE A 72 -87.62 -75.78 -92.51
C ILE A 72 -87.54 -74.48 -93.34
N GLY A 73 -88.60 -73.66 -93.32
CA GLY A 73 -88.59 -72.31 -93.90
C GLY A 73 -87.61 -71.40 -93.16
N GLU A 74 -87.69 -71.36 -91.82
CA GLU A 74 -86.77 -70.63 -90.95
C GLU A 74 -85.29 -70.97 -91.22
N ILE A 75 -84.95 -72.26 -91.33
CA ILE A 75 -83.58 -72.72 -91.66
C ILE A 75 -83.14 -72.14 -93.01
N LEU A 76 -83.96 -72.25 -94.05
CA LEU A 76 -83.63 -71.75 -95.39
C LEU A 76 -83.52 -70.21 -95.43
N VAL A 77 -84.34 -69.50 -94.65
CA VAL A 77 -84.33 -68.03 -94.55
C VAL A 77 -83.11 -67.53 -93.76
N LEU A 78 -82.80 -68.10 -92.60
CA LEU A 78 -81.59 -67.77 -91.84
C LEU A 78 -80.33 -67.92 -92.68
N HIS A 79 -80.25 -69.02 -93.45
CA HIS A 79 -79.13 -69.31 -94.32
C HIS A 79 -79.14 -68.55 -95.66
N GLY A 80 -80.15 -67.71 -95.95
CA GLY A 80 -80.19 -66.90 -97.16
C GLY A 80 -80.40 -67.70 -98.46
N TYR A 81 -80.98 -68.89 -98.37
CA TYR A 81 -81.41 -69.69 -99.54
C TYR A 81 -82.89 -69.47 -99.89
N LEU A 82 -83.62 -68.68 -99.09
CA LEU A 82 -85.03 -68.36 -99.25
C LEU A 82 -85.33 -67.01 -98.57
N GLU A 83 -86.38 -66.31 -98.99
CA GLU A 83 -86.89 -65.11 -98.29
C GLU A 83 -88.16 -65.43 -97.51
N LEU A 84 -88.45 -64.62 -96.48
CA LEU A 84 -89.63 -64.81 -95.62
C LEU A 84 -90.95 -64.73 -96.41
N GLU A 85 -91.00 -63.91 -97.46
CA GLU A 85 -92.16 -63.81 -98.36
C GLU A 85 -92.43 -65.12 -99.14
N HIS A 86 -91.38 -65.82 -99.56
CA HIS A 86 -91.51 -67.11 -100.24
C HIS A 86 -92.04 -68.20 -99.28
N VAL A 87 -91.66 -68.15 -98.00
CA VAL A 87 -92.24 -69.01 -96.94
C VAL A 87 -93.72 -68.67 -96.73
N TYR A 88 -94.07 -67.38 -96.63
CA TYR A 88 -95.44 -66.91 -96.47
C TYR A 88 -96.36 -67.36 -97.61
N GLN A 89 -95.95 -67.14 -98.87
CA GLN A 89 -96.73 -67.56 -100.03
C GLN A 89 -96.90 -69.09 -100.10
N ALA A 90 -95.87 -69.87 -99.74
CA ALA A 90 -95.97 -71.32 -99.71
C ALA A 90 -96.91 -71.84 -98.60
N LEU A 91 -96.94 -71.17 -97.44
CA LEU A 91 -97.88 -71.45 -96.36
C LEU A 91 -99.33 -71.08 -96.72
N LEU A 92 -99.56 -69.96 -97.40
CA LEU A 92 -100.87 -69.61 -97.96
C LEU A 92 -101.36 -70.66 -98.95
N GLN A 93 -100.50 -71.10 -99.88
CA GLN A 93 -100.85 -72.19 -100.80
C GLN A 93 -101.16 -73.50 -100.05
N GLN A 94 -100.44 -73.80 -98.96
CA GLN A 94 -100.73 -74.96 -98.11
C GLN A 94 -102.08 -74.84 -97.36
N LYS A 95 -102.52 -73.63 -96.99
CA LYS A 95 -103.85 -73.36 -96.40
C LYS A 95 -104.99 -73.72 -97.36
N HIS A 96 -104.76 -73.60 -98.67
CA HIS A 96 -105.71 -74.01 -99.72
C HIS A 96 -105.53 -75.47 -100.19
N HIS A 97 -104.34 -76.05 -100.03
CA HIS A 97 -103.97 -77.40 -100.45
C HIS A 97 -103.35 -78.21 -99.30
N PRO A 98 -104.14 -78.63 -98.28
CA PRO A 98 -103.64 -79.31 -97.09
C PRO A 98 -103.01 -80.68 -97.37
N GLU A 99 -103.26 -81.27 -98.54
CA GLU A 99 -102.63 -82.50 -99.01
C GLU A 99 -101.15 -82.34 -99.40
N ARG A 100 -100.69 -81.11 -99.68
CA ARG A 100 -99.31 -80.82 -100.10
C ARG A 100 -98.43 -80.49 -98.90
N LYS A 101 -97.17 -80.93 -98.91
CA LYS A 101 -96.17 -80.53 -97.90
C LYS A 101 -95.50 -79.22 -98.31
N LEU A 102 -95.25 -78.32 -97.35
CA LEU A 102 -94.58 -77.04 -97.58
C LEU A 102 -93.33 -77.14 -98.47
N GLY A 103 -92.43 -78.08 -98.18
CA GLY A 103 -91.21 -78.32 -98.98
C GLY A 103 -91.49 -78.71 -100.44
N GLN A 104 -92.58 -79.44 -100.72
CA GLN A 104 -92.99 -79.77 -102.08
C GLN A 104 -93.53 -78.54 -102.81
N ILE A 105 -94.22 -77.63 -102.11
CA ILE A 105 -94.69 -76.35 -102.67
C ILE A 105 -93.49 -75.45 -103.01
N LEU A 106 -92.53 -75.32 -102.08
CA LEU A 106 -91.30 -74.55 -102.28
C LEU A 106 -90.47 -75.03 -103.49
N VAL A 107 -90.41 -76.35 -103.71
CA VAL A 107 -89.77 -76.95 -104.90
C VAL A 107 -90.62 -76.78 -106.17
N GLN A 108 -91.95 -76.92 -106.08
CA GLN A 108 -92.86 -76.76 -107.23
C GLN A 108 -92.88 -75.32 -107.78
N GLN A 109 -92.73 -74.31 -106.92
CA GLN A 109 -92.61 -72.90 -107.33
C GLN A 109 -91.19 -72.50 -107.76
N GLY A 110 -90.21 -73.42 -107.68
CA GLY A 110 -88.82 -73.17 -108.05
C GLY A 110 -88.01 -72.33 -107.04
N TRP A 111 -88.62 -71.91 -105.92
CA TRP A 111 -87.97 -71.09 -104.89
C TRP A 111 -86.90 -71.84 -104.09
N VAL A 112 -86.96 -73.17 -104.04
CA VAL A 112 -85.98 -74.02 -103.33
C VAL A 112 -85.59 -75.20 -104.21
N GLN A 113 -84.29 -75.41 -104.43
CA GLN A 113 -83.83 -76.61 -105.14
C GLN A 113 -83.98 -77.87 -104.26
N PRO A 114 -84.24 -79.07 -104.83
CA PRO A 114 -84.45 -80.29 -104.05
C PRO A 114 -83.35 -80.59 -103.04
N HIS A 115 -82.08 -80.38 -103.40
CA HIS A 115 -80.94 -80.63 -102.50
C HIS A 115 -80.82 -79.61 -101.35
N TRP A 116 -81.27 -78.35 -101.53
CA TRP A 116 -81.40 -77.40 -100.42
C TRP A 116 -82.48 -77.85 -99.42
N LEU A 117 -83.60 -78.40 -99.92
CA LEU A 117 -84.65 -78.95 -99.08
C LEU A 117 -84.17 -80.20 -98.32
N GLU A 118 -83.42 -81.10 -98.96
CA GLU A 118 -82.82 -82.27 -98.31
C GLU A 118 -81.80 -81.88 -97.23
N TRP A 119 -80.93 -80.90 -97.52
CA TRP A 119 -79.99 -80.36 -96.54
C TRP A 119 -80.71 -79.72 -95.33
N ALA A 120 -81.76 -78.93 -95.58
CA ALA A 120 -82.53 -78.30 -94.51
C ALA A 120 -83.37 -79.31 -93.71
N LEU A 121 -83.83 -80.42 -94.33
CA LEU A 121 -84.45 -81.55 -93.64
C LEU A 121 -83.45 -82.26 -92.71
N ASP A 122 -82.23 -82.55 -93.19
CA ASP A 122 -81.21 -83.18 -92.34
C ASP A 122 -80.76 -82.25 -91.22
N LYS A 123 -80.56 -80.95 -91.49
CA LYS A 123 -80.27 -79.96 -90.44
C LYS A 123 -81.40 -79.85 -89.40
N GLN A 124 -82.67 -79.88 -89.81
CA GLN A 124 -83.80 -79.94 -88.86
C GLN A 124 -83.76 -81.22 -88.01
N GLN A 125 -83.34 -82.36 -88.57
CA GLN A 125 -83.13 -83.59 -87.79
C GLN A 125 -81.92 -83.52 -86.86
N GLN A 126 -80.78 -82.98 -87.29
CA GLN A 126 -79.58 -82.79 -86.47
C GLN A 126 -79.90 -81.93 -85.24
N LEU A 127 -80.61 -80.81 -85.43
CA LEU A 127 -81.10 -79.94 -84.36
C LEU A 127 -82.03 -80.70 -83.41
N ARG A 128 -83.05 -81.41 -83.92
CA ARG A 128 -83.99 -82.20 -83.11
C ARG A 128 -83.37 -83.39 -82.35
N ARG A 129 -82.17 -83.85 -82.73
CA ARG A 129 -81.40 -84.85 -81.98
C ARG A 129 -80.69 -84.23 -80.76
N ARG A 130 -80.39 -82.94 -80.76
CA ARG A 130 -79.80 -82.18 -79.63
C ARG A 130 -80.86 -81.70 -78.63
N ARG A 131 -81.67 -82.62 -78.14
CA ARG A 131 -82.75 -82.33 -77.19
C ARG A 131 -82.18 -81.81 -75.86
N GLY A 132 -82.62 -80.61 -75.42
CA GLY A 132 -82.21 -80.01 -74.15
C GLY A 132 -81.05 -79.01 -74.19
N ALA A 133 -80.58 -78.58 -75.36
CA ALA A 133 -79.67 -77.44 -75.46
C ALA A 133 -80.44 -76.11 -75.25
N ALA A 134 -79.83 -75.15 -74.54
CA ALA A 134 -80.54 -74.00 -73.97
C ALA A 134 -81.15 -73.05 -75.02
N ASN A 135 -80.33 -72.56 -75.95
CA ASN A 135 -80.69 -71.52 -76.91
C ASN A 135 -80.48 -72.05 -78.34
N SER A 136 -81.47 -71.97 -79.23
CA SER A 136 -81.27 -72.48 -80.60
C SER A 136 -80.28 -71.64 -81.39
N TRP A 137 -80.27 -70.32 -81.17
CA TRP A 137 -79.34 -69.38 -81.81
C TRP A 137 -77.86 -69.76 -81.60
N GLU A 138 -77.45 -70.08 -80.36
CA GLU A 138 -76.06 -70.47 -80.05
C GLU A 138 -75.68 -71.84 -80.64
N VAL A 139 -76.57 -72.84 -80.51
CA VAL A 139 -76.36 -74.18 -81.07
C VAL A 139 -76.23 -74.15 -82.59
N MET A 140 -76.98 -73.25 -83.24
CA MET A 140 -76.84 -73.01 -84.66
C MET A 140 -75.51 -72.28 -84.97
N LEU A 141 -75.19 -71.18 -84.26
CA LEU A 141 -73.95 -70.41 -84.37
C LEU A 141 -72.67 -71.27 -84.33
N GLU A 142 -72.60 -72.27 -83.44
CA GLU A 142 -71.43 -73.15 -83.29
C GLU A 142 -71.25 -74.19 -84.41
N GLN A 143 -72.29 -74.49 -85.20
CA GLN A 143 -72.36 -75.69 -86.05
C GLN A 143 -72.47 -75.40 -87.56
N TRP A 144 -72.29 -74.14 -87.98
CA TRP A 144 -72.52 -73.70 -89.35
C TRP A 144 -71.35 -73.93 -90.32
N SER A 145 -71.42 -75.02 -91.07
CA SER A 145 -71.09 -74.98 -92.49
C SER A 145 -72.29 -74.43 -93.27
N THR A 146 -72.04 -73.69 -94.36
CA THR A 146 -73.04 -73.50 -95.42
C THR A 146 -73.36 -74.84 -96.10
N ILE A 147 -74.25 -74.83 -97.09
CA ILE A 147 -74.24 -75.91 -98.09
C ILE A 147 -72.87 -75.85 -98.80
N PRO A 148 -72.15 -76.98 -98.93
CA PRO A 148 -70.90 -77.01 -99.69
C PRO A 148 -71.10 -76.49 -101.12
N ASP A 149 -70.11 -75.78 -101.64
CA ASP A 149 -70.00 -75.32 -103.02
C ASP A 149 -71.09 -74.37 -103.56
N GLN A 150 -71.98 -73.81 -102.72
CA GLN A 150 -72.90 -72.73 -103.12
C GLN A 150 -73.02 -71.58 -102.09
N PRO A 151 -72.77 -70.31 -102.49
CA PRO A 151 -73.05 -69.15 -101.64
C PRO A 151 -74.57 -68.97 -101.46
N PRO A 152 -75.01 -68.27 -100.40
CA PRO A 152 -76.42 -67.94 -100.23
C PRO A 152 -76.88 -66.97 -101.34
N LEU A 153 -78.14 -67.10 -101.76
CA LEU A 153 -78.75 -66.21 -102.76
C LEU A 153 -78.99 -64.79 -102.20
N TYR A 154 -79.23 -64.71 -100.90
CA TYR A 154 -79.60 -63.49 -100.18
C TYR A 154 -78.62 -63.21 -99.04
N ALA A 155 -78.50 -61.94 -98.65
CA ALA A 155 -77.64 -61.53 -97.54
C ALA A 155 -78.15 -62.13 -96.21
N SER A 156 -77.50 -63.21 -95.75
CA SER A 156 -77.87 -63.89 -94.52
C SER A 156 -77.83 -62.91 -93.32
N PRO A 157 -78.95 -62.68 -92.59
CA PRO A 157 -79.03 -61.73 -91.45
C PRO A 157 -78.11 -62.05 -90.26
N LEU A 158 -77.38 -63.15 -90.39
CA LEU A 158 -76.73 -63.97 -89.40
C LEU A 158 -75.21 -63.96 -89.62
N GLN A 159 -74.74 -63.79 -90.86
CA GLN A 159 -73.36 -63.36 -91.15
C GLN A 159 -73.11 -61.94 -90.62
N VAL A 160 -74.11 -61.05 -90.75
CA VAL A 160 -74.08 -59.70 -90.17
C VAL A 160 -73.92 -59.77 -88.65
N ALA A 161 -74.67 -60.65 -87.98
CA ALA A 161 -74.59 -60.87 -86.52
C ALA A 161 -73.17 -61.20 -86.06
N GLN A 162 -72.53 -62.16 -86.73
CA GLN A 162 -71.17 -62.60 -86.40
C GLN A 162 -70.13 -61.49 -86.58
N GLN A 163 -70.31 -60.59 -87.56
CA GLN A 163 -69.42 -59.44 -87.76
C GLN A 163 -69.60 -58.39 -86.66
N VAL A 164 -70.86 -58.05 -86.33
CA VAL A 164 -71.18 -57.11 -85.24
C VAL A 164 -70.64 -57.62 -83.90
N HIS A 165 -70.89 -58.89 -83.55
CA HIS A 165 -70.42 -59.47 -82.28
C HIS A 165 -68.89 -59.53 -82.18
N LYS A 166 -68.18 -59.80 -83.29
CA LYS A 166 -66.70 -59.74 -83.30
C LYS A 166 -66.19 -58.30 -83.12
N ALA A 167 -66.86 -57.31 -83.71
CA ALA A 167 -66.51 -55.91 -83.55
C ALA A 167 -66.77 -55.40 -82.11
N THR A 168 -67.92 -55.73 -81.50
CA THR A 168 -68.21 -55.32 -80.12
C THR A 168 -67.26 -55.96 -79.11
N ALA A 169 -66.90 -57.23 -79.26
CA ALA A 169 -65.89 -57.88 -78.43
C ALA A 169 -64.50 -57.22 -78.56
N GLN A 170 -64.11 -56.78 -79.77
CA GLN A 170 -62.87 -56.03 -79.99
C GLN A 170 -62.91 -54.65 -79.31
N TYR A 171 -64.03 -53.93 -79.39
CA TYR A 171 -64.19 -52.65 -78.69
C TYR A 171 -64.20 -52.80 -77.17
N GLN A 172 -64.81 -53.86 -76.63
CA GLN A 172 -64.78 -54.17 -75.19
C GLN A 172 -63.34 -54.40 -74.71
N ALA A 173 -62.59 -55.28 -75.36
CA ALA A 173 -61.19 -55.54 -75.02
C ALA A 173 -60.27 -54.31 -75.22
N GLN A 174 -60.65 -53.35 -76.07
CA GLN A 174 -59.95 -52.07 -76.22
C GLN A 174 -60.31 -51.09 -75.09
N LEU A 175 -61.58 -51.04 -74.66
CA LEU A 175 -62.03 -50.22 -73.54
C LEU A 175 -61.41 -50.69 -72.20
N GLU A 176 -61.33 -52.00 -71.97
CA GLU A 176 -60.65 -52.58 -70.80
C GLU A 176 -59.19 -52.11 -70.72
N ARG A 177 -58.45 -52.19 -71.84
CA ARG A 177 -57.05 -51.70 -71.92
C ARG A 177 -56.93 -50.20 -71.68
N TYR A 178 -57.90 -49.39 -72.11
CA TYR A 178 -57.90 -47.96 -71.79
C TYR A 178 -58.22 -47.70 -70.31
N GLN A 179 -59.10 -48.49 -69.68
CA GLN A 179 -59.37 -48.41 -68.24
C GLN A 179 -58.14 -48.80 -67.41
N GLU A 180 -57.42 -49.86 -67.80
CA GLU A 180 -56.12 -50.24 -67.20
C GLU A 180 -55.09 -49.10 -67.32
N GLN A 181 -55.00 -48.46 -68.50
CA GLN A 181 -54.08 -47.34 -68.73
C GLN A 181 -54.45 -46.10 -67.89
N VAL A 182 -55.74 -45.76 -67.79
CA VAL A 182 -56.20 -44.64 -66.95
C VAL A 182 -55.91 -44.92 -65.48
N ALA A 183 -56.26 -46.10 -64.96
CA ALA A 183 -55.98 -46.48 -63.57
C ALA A 183 -54.47 -46.49 -63.25
N ALA A 184 -53.62 -46.91 -64.21
CA ALA A 184 -52.18 -46.85 -64.06
C ALA A 184 -51.63 -45.41 -64.02
N LEU A 185 -52.18 -44.50 -64.83
CA LEU A 185 -51.81 -43.09 -64.84
C LEU A 185 -52.31 -42.36 -63.58
N GLU A 186 -53.54 -42.64 -63.12
CA GLU A 186 -54.08 -42.11 -61.86
C GLU A 186 -53.22 -42.56 -60.67
N ALA A 187 -52.86 -43.84 -60.60
CA ALA A 187 -51.96 -44.36 -59.57
C ALA A 187 -50.52 -43.81 -59.64
N GLN A 188 -50.05 -43.35 -60.81
CA GLN A 188 -48.79 -42.60 -60.93
C GLN A 188 -48.94 -41.18 -60.39
N LEU A 189 -50.00 -40.47 -60.82
CA LEU A 189 -50.28 -39.09 -60.44
C LEU A 189 -50.55 -38.95 -58.93
N GLU A 190 -51.19 -39.95 -58.30
CA GLU A 190 -51.31 -40.02 -56.84
C GLU A 190 -49.97 -40.17 -56.13
N ARG A 191 -49.05 -41.00 -56.65
CA ARG A 191 -47.69 -41.14 -56.09
C ARG A 191 -46.89 -39.84 -56.21
N GLU A 192 -46.98 -39.16 -57.36
CA GLU A 192 -46.37 -37.85 -57.56
C GLU A 192 -46.95 -36.79 -56.60
N ARG A 193 -48.28 -36.77 -56.40
CA ARG A 193 -48.92 -35.91 -55.39
C ARG A 193 -48.45 -36.21 -53.97
N GLN A 194 -48.33 -37.49 -53.60
CA GLN A 194 -47.80 -37.89 -52.28
C GLN A 194 -46.34 -37.44 -52.11
N GLN A 195 -45.48 -37.67 -53.11
CA GLN A 195 -44.09 -37.20 -53.10
C GLN A 195 -43.99 -35.66 -53.06
N LEU A 196 -44.88 -34.93 -53.73
CA LEU A 196 -44.94 -33.47 -53.65
C LEU A 196 -45.31 -33.01 -52.23
N VAL A 197 -46.33 -33.60 -51.60
CA VAL A 197 -46.73 -33.27 -50.21
C VAL A 197 -45.62 -33.63 -49.20
N GLU A 198 -44.94 -34.75 -49.39
CA GLU A 198 -43.74 -35.08 -48.61
C GLU A 198 -42.60 -34.08 -48.83
N SER A 199 -42.36 -33.64 -50.08
CA SER A 199 -41.32 -32.64 -50.36
C SER A 199 -41.64 -31.28 -49.74
N GLN A 200 -42.92 -30.85 -49.80
CA GLN A 200 -43.40 -29.60 -49.22
C GLN A 200 -43.34 -29.62 -47.69
N SER A 201 -43.75 -30.72 -47.05
CA SER A 201 -43.66 -30.85 -45.59
C SER A 201 -42.21 -30.93 -45.09
N ARG A 202 -41.32 -31.62 -45.81
CA ARG A 202 -39.86 -31.59 -45.54
C ARG A 202 -39.29 -30.18 -45.73
N GLN A 203 -39.70 -29.46 -46.76
CA GLN A 203 -39.28 -28.07 -47.02
C GLN A 203 -39.79 -27.11 -45.93
N GLN A 204 -41.03 -27.26 -45.47
CA GLN A 204 -41.59 -26.49 -44.35
C GLN A 204 -40.84 -26.76 -43.04
N GLN A 205 -40.51 -28.01 -42.74
CA GLN A 205 -39.68 -28.38 -41.59
C GLN A 205 -38.27 -27.77 -41.68
N GLN A 206 -37.66 -27.76 -42.87
CA GLN A 206 -36.38 -27.08 -43.10
C GLN A 206 -36.48 -25.56 -42.91
N GLN A 207 -37.54 -24.92 -43.43
CA GLN A 207 -37.78 -23.49 -43.24
C GLN A 207 -38.01 -23.12 -41.77
N GLN A 208 -38.79 -23.92 -41.04
CA GLN A 208 -38.97 -23.77 -39.59
C GLN A 208 -37.63 -23.91 -38.87
N ARG A 209 -36.82 -24.91 -39.20
CA ARG A 209 -35.51 -25.11 -38.58
C ARG A 209 -34.50 -24.01 -38.91
N ILE A 210 -34.57 -23.42 -40.11
CA ILE A 210 -33.77 -22.23 -40.47
C ILE A 210 -34.20 -21.04 -39.60
N ALA A 211 -35.50 -20.77 -39.50
CA ALA A 211 -36.02 -19.67 -38.67
C ALA A 211 -35.70 -19.85 -37.16
N GLU A 212 -35.72 -21.07 -36.64
CA GLU A 212 -35.25 -21.39 -35.28
C GLU A 212 -33.76 -21.03 -35.08
N LEU A 213 -32.91 -21.37 -36.04
CA LEU A 213 -31.47 -21.11 -35.99
C LEU A 213 -31.14 -19.63 -36.19
N GLU A 214 -31.87 -18.92 -37.06
CA GLU A 214 -31.78 -17.48 -37.24
C GLU A 214 -32.19 -16.74 -35.95
N ALA A 215 -33.27 -17.16 -35.28
CA ALA A 215 -33.68 -16.61 -33.99
C ALA A 215 -32.65 -16.87 -32.88
N GLN A 216 -32.06 -18.07 -32.83
CA GLN A 216 -30.98 -18.39 -31.89
C GLN A 216 -29.72 -17.55 -32.14
N LEU A 217 -29.34 -17.38 -33.41
CA LEU A 217 -28.20 -16.55 -33.80
C LEU A 217 -28.44 -15.06 -33.47
N ALA A 218 -29.65 -14.55 -33.74
CA ALA A 218 -30.03 -13.18 -33.38
C ALA A 218 -29.97 -12.95 -31.86
N ALA A 219 -30.45 -13.91 -31.05
CA ALA A 219 -30.37 -13.84 -29.60
C ALA A 219 -28.92 -13.88 -29.09
N GLN A 220 -28.04 -14.71 -29.68
CA GLN A 220 -26.62 -14.74 -29.36
C GLN A 220 -25.90 -13.42 -29.74
N ILE A 221 -26.24 -12.83 -30.89
CA ILE A 221 -25.71 -11.52 -31.32
C ILE A 221 -26.17 -10.41 -30.36
N GLN A 222 -27.44 -10.41 -29.94
CA GLN A 222 -27.95 -9.47 -28.93
C GLN A 222 -27.20 -9.64 -27.60
N GLN A 223 -27.13 -10.85 -27.06
CA GLN A 223 -26.42 -11.16 -25.82
C GLN A 223 -24.94 -10.75 -25.87
N GLY A 224 -24.26 -11.04 -26.99
CA GLY A 224 -22.87 -10.60 -27.21
C GLY A 224 -22.74 -9.08 -27.29
N SER A 225 -23.70 -8.38 -27.90
CA SER A 225 -23.71 -6.91 -27.94
C SER A 225 -23.97 -6.26 -26.57
N GLU A 226 -24.79 -6.89 -25.73
CA GLU A 226 -25.06 -6.45 -24.36
C GLU A 226 -23.85 -6.71 -23.45
N GLN A 227 -23.22 -7.88 -23.55
CA GLN A 227 -21.95 -8.18 -22.89
C GLN A 227 -20.84 -7.19 -23.31
N HIS A 228 -20.76 -6.84 -24.60
CA HIS A 228 -19.79 -5.87 -25.09
C HIS A 228 -20.07 -4.46 -24.56
N ARG A 229 -21.34 -4.01 -24.51
CA ARG A 229 -21.73 -2.73 -23.90
C ARG A 229 -21.43 -2.69 -22.40
N ALA A 230 -21.74 -3.74 -21.66
CA ALA A 230 -21.42 -3.85 -20.23
C ALA A 230 -19.91 -3.84 -19.97
N ALA A 231 -19.12 -4.51 -20.83
CA ALA A 231 -17.66 -4.46 -20.78
C ALA A 231 -17.12 -3.06 -21.11
N GLN A 232 -17.65 -2.38 -22.13
CA GLN A 232 -17.30 -0.98 -22.45
C GLN A 232 -17.61 -0.03 -21.29
N GLN A 233 -18.80 -0.13 -20.70
CA GLN A 233 -19.19 0.65 -19.51
C GLN A 233 -18.23 0.38 -18.34
N ARG A 234 -17.89 -0.89 -18.08
CA ARG A 234 -16.94 -1.23 -17.01
C ARG A 234 -15.53 -0.74 -17.28
N ILE A 235 -15.09 -0.68 -18.54
CA ILE A 235 -13.82 -0.06 -18.92
C ILE A 235 -13.87 1.45 -18.67
N GLN A 236 -14.96 2.13 -19.04
CA GLN A 236 -15.16 3.57 -18.79
C GLN A 236 -15.16 3.88 -17.29
N GLU A 237 -15.89 3.12 -16.46
CA GLU A 237 -15.86 3.23 -15.00
C GLU A 237 -14.44 3.09 -14.42
N LEU A 238 -13.64 2.16 -14.96
CA LEU A 238 -12.26 1.92 -14.51
C LEU A 238 -11.30 3.00 -15.00
N GLU A 239 -11.49 3.55 -16.21
CA GLU A 239 -10.74 4.71 -16.69
C GLU A 239 -11.04 5.96 -15.86
N GLU A 240 -12.31 6.23 -15.52
CA GLU A 240 -12.68 7.35 -14.65
C GLU A 240 -12.12 7.18 -13.23
N GLN A 241 -12.15 5.97 -12.68
CA GLN A 241 -11.50 5.66 -11.41
C GLN A 241 -9.98 5.83 -11.46
N LEU A 242 -9.33 5.43 -12.55
CA LEU A 242 -7.88 5.60 -12.73
C LEU A 242 -7.51 7.07 -12.86
N ARG A 243 -8.25 7.86 -13.66
CA ARG A 243 -8.06 9.31 -13.79
C ARG A 243 -8.26 10.01 -12.44
N ALA A 244 -9.34 9.71 -11.73
CA ALA A 244 -9.57 10.27 -10.39
C ALA A 244 -8.50 9.85 -9.35
N GLN A 245 -7.84 8.69 -9.51
CA GLN A 245 -6.67 8.32 -8.71
C GLN A 245 -5.40 9.09 -9.13
N GLN A 246 -5.17 9.28 -10.44
CA GLN A 246 -4.07 10.09 -10.97
C GLN A 246 -4.20 11.56 -10.55
N ASP A 247 -5.39 12.14 -10.64
CA ASP A 247 -5.68 13.52 -10.21
C ASP A 247 -5.40 13.69 -8.71
N ARG A 248 -5.91 12.78 -7.87
CA ARG A 248 -5.62 12.76 -6.41
C ARG A 248 -4.13 12.60 -6.11
N GLY A 249 -3.44 11.71 -6.83
CA GLY A 249 -1.99 11.53 -6.69
C GLY A 249 -1.22 12.78 -7.08
N SER A 250 -1.62 13.45 -8.17
CA SER A 250 -1.01 14.70 -8.63
C SER A 250 -1.21 15.84 -7.64
N ALA A 251 -2.42 15.97 -7.06
CA ALA A 251 -2.72 16.95 -6.02
C ALA A 251 -1.97 16.66 -4.72
N GLN A 252 -1.79 15.39 -4.34
CA GLN A 252 -0.96 15.00 -3.20
C GLN A 252 0.52 15.35 -3.43
N VAL A 253 1.05 15.10 -4.62
CA VAL A 253 2.43 15.47 -4.98
C VAL A 253 2.61 16.99 -5.00
N GLN A 254 1.63 17.75 -5.50
CA GLN A 254 1.63 19.22 -5.45
C GLN A 254 1.61 19.74 -4.01
N ALA A 255 0.70 19.26 -3.17
CA ALA A 255 0.62 19.65 -1.76
C ALA A 255 1.90 19.30 -0.97
N LEU A 256 2.52 18.15 -1.25
CA LEU A 256 3.81 17.78 -0.67
C LEU A 256 4.96 18.66 -1.18
N ALA A 257 4.93 19.10 -2.45
CA ALA A 257 5.90 20.04 -3.00
C ALA A 257 5.75 21.44 -2.39
N GLU A 258 4.53 21.92 -2.17
CA GLU A 258 4.25 23.19 -1.47
C GLU A 258 4.72 23.13 0.00
N GLN A 259 4.43 22.04 0.71
CA GLN A 259 4.93 21.82 2.07
C GLN A 259 6.46 21.77 2.13
N LEU A 260 7.11 21.13 1.15
CA LEU A 260 8.57 21.06 1.07
C LEU A 260 9.19 22.43 0.73
N GLN A 261 8.56 23.25 -0.11
CA GLN A 261 8.98 24.63 -0.35
C GLN A 261 8.81 25.52 0.88
N ALA A 262 7.70 25.37 1.63
CA ALA A 262 7.49 26.08 2.89
C ALA A 262 8.56 25.72 3.93
N ALA A 263 8.83 24.42 4.13
CA ALA A 263 9.89 23.95 5.02
C ALA A 263 11.30 24.39 4.57
N GLN A 264 11.56 24.51 3.26
CA GLN A 264 12.80 25.08 2.74
C GLN A 264 12.92 26.58 3.06
N ALA A 265 11.85 27.35 2.92
CA ALA A 265 11.82 28.77 3.30
C ALA A 265 12.03 28.96 4.82
N GLU A 266 11.40 28.12 5.65
CA GLU A 266 11.64 28.10 7.10
C GLU A 266 13.11 27.81 7.42
N LEU A 267 13.69 26.77 6.81
CA LEU A 267 15.12 26.44 6.97
C LEU A 267 16.04 27.59 6.50
N GLU A 268 15.69 28.33 5.44
CA GLU A 268 16.43 29.54 5.07
C GLU A 268 16.32 30.65 6.11
N THR A 269 15.12 30.91 6.65
CA THR A 269 14.97 31.93 7.70
C THR A 269 15.73 31.56 8.97
N LEU A 270 15.71 30.28 9.37
CA LEU A 270 16.49 29.77 10.50
C LEU A 270 18.00 29.90 10.24
N ARG A 271 18.47 29.57 9.02
CA ARG A 271 19.89 29.78 8.64
C ARG A 271 20.31 31.24 8.71
N ARG A 272 19.44 32.19 8.35
CA ARG A 272 19.70 33.64 8.48
C ARG A 272 19.78 34.06 9.96
N HIS A 273 18.82 33.67 10.80
CA HIS A 273 18.88 33.90 12.24
C HIS A 273 20.13 33.29 12.89
N CYS A 274 20.58 32.10 12.47
CA CYS A 274 21.84 31.51 12.92
C CYS A 274 23.07 32.32 12.49
N HIS A 275 23.09 32.90 11.28
CA HIS A 275 24.17 33.81 10.86
C HIS A 275 24.16 35.09 11.70
N GLU A 276 23.00 35.73 11.86
CA GLU A 276 22.84 36.93 12.71
C GLU A 276 23.31 36.68 14.15
N LEU A 277 22.91 35.57 14.75
CA LEU A 277 23.37 35.16 16.10
C LEU A 277 24.89 34.92 16.14
N THR A 278 25.48 34.38 15.06
CA THR A 278 26.94 34.17 14.97
C THR A 278 27.69 35.49 14.82
N GLU A 279 27.16 36.43 14.04
CA GLU A 279 27.69 37.80 13.93
C GLU A 279 27.60 38.51 15.29
N TRP A 280 26.44 38.47 15.96
CA TRP A 280 26.27 38.99 17.32
C TRP A 280 27.25 38.36 18.32
N GLN A 281 27.48 37.05 18.26
CA GLN A 281 28.47 36.36 19.09
C GLN A 281 29.90 36.86 18.81
N SER A 282 30.25 37.08 17.53
CA SER A 282 31.56 37.62 17.15
C SER A 282 31.76 39.06 17.64
N GLN A 283 30.76 39.92 17.50
CA GLN A 283 30.78 41.30 17.99
C GLN A 283 30.83 41.36 19.52
N ALA A 284 30.10 40.48 20.22
CA ALA A 284 30.17 40.36 21.67
C ALA A 284 31.56 39.91 22.14
N LYS A 285 32.18 38.94 21.44
CA LYS A 285 33.54 38.48 21.73
C LYS A 285 34.58 39.59 21.56
N LEU A 286 34.47 40.39 20.49
CA LEU A 286 35.34 41.56 20.28
C LEU A 286 35.17 42.61 21.37
N LYS A 287 33.93 42.95 21.74
CA LYS A 287 33.63 43.88 22.86
C LYS A 287 34.17 43.37 24.20
N LEU A 288 34.11 42.06 24.45
CA LEU A 288 34.71 41.45 25.64
C LEU A 288 36.24 41.52 25.64
N GLN A 289 36.91 41.36 24.48
CA GLN A 289 38.35 41.61 24.37
C GLN A 289 38.72 43.09 24.57
N GLU A 290 37.93 44.02 24.02
CA GLU A 290 38.11 45.45 24.22
C GLU A 290 38.00 45.83 25.71
N LEU A 291 36.92 45.39 26.37
CA LEU A 291 36.70 45.60 27.80
C LEU A 291 37.78 44.94 28.67
N GLY A 292 38.23 43.73 28.31
CA GLY A 292 39.35 43.05 28.97
C GLY A 292 40.66 43.84 28.86
N SER A 293 40.95 44.39 27.69
CA SER A 293 42.15 45.23 27.47
C SER A 293 42.09 46.55 28.25
N ARG A 294 40.90 47.18 28.33
CA ARG A 294 40.67 48.36 29.18
C ARG A 294 40.82 48.04 30.66
N LEU A 295 40.26 46.93 31.13
CA LEU A 295 40.42 46.49 32.53
C LEU A 295 41.89 46.26 32.87
N GLN A 296 42.65 45.62 31.97
CA GLN A 296 44.10 45.42 32.15
C GLN A 296 44.87 46.75 32.16
N GLN A 297 44.52 47.70 31.30
CA GLN A 297 45.09 49.07 31.32
C GLN A 297 44.76 49.80 32.64
N HIS A 298 43.52 49.70 33.13
CA HIS A 298 43.13 50.29 34.41
C HIS A 298 43.86 49.64 35.60
N GLN A 299 44.04 48.31 35.60
CA GLN A 299 44.83 47.60 36.61
C GLN A 299 46.31 48.01 36.58
N GLN A 300 46.90 48.20 35.40
CA GLN A 300 48.26 48.72 35.25
C GLN A 300 48.38 50.17 35.76
N ALA A 301 47.42 51.03 35.42
CA ALA A 301 47.38 52.41 35.92
C ALA A 301 47.18 52.47 37.43
N GLU A 302 46.33 51.61 38.00
CA GLU A 302 46.14 51.50 39.46
C GLU A 302 47.41 51.01 40.16
N ALA A 303 48.11 50.02 39.61
CA ALA A 303 49.40 49.56 40.13
C ALA A 303 50.47 50.68 40.09
N GLN A 304 50.54 51.45 39.00
CA GLN A 304 51.42 52.61 38.89
C GLN A 304 51.06 53.71 39.92
N LEU A 305 49.76 53.97 40.13
CA LEU A 305 49.30 54.92 41.15
C LEU A 305 49.59 54.45 42.57
N ARG A 306 49.47 53.15 42.86
CA ARG A 306 49.87 52.56 44.16
C ARG A 306 51.38 52.70 44.40
N GLN A 307 52.22 52.38 43.42
CA GLN A 307 53.68 52.58 43.51
C GLN A 307 54.04 54.07 43.68
N ALA A 308 53.32 54.98 43.02
CA ALA A 308 53.50 56.41 43.19
C ALA A 308 53.08 56.89 44.60
N LEU A 309 51.99 56.33 45.17
CA LEU A 309 51.57 56.59 46.54
C LEU A 309 52.59 56.05 47.55
N GLU A 310 53.04 54.79 47.43
CA GLU A 310 54.10 54.19 48.25
C GLU A 310 55.38 55.05 48.22
N HIS A 311 55.76 55.56 47.05
CA HIS A 311 56.91 56.47 46.92
C HIS A 311 56.68 57.82 47.61
N LYS A 312 55.47 58.39 47.54
CA LYS A 312 55.13 59.64 48.26
C LYS A 312 54.96 59.45 49.76
N GLU A 313 54.50 58.29 50.22
CA GLU A 313 54.50 57.93 51.64
C GLU A 313 55.93 57.77 52.16
N ALA A 314 56.85 57.18 51.37
CA ALA A 314 58.27 57.13 51.69
C ALA A 314 58.94 58.52 51.71
N GLU A 315 58.63 59.42 50.76
CA GLU A 315 59.07 60.83 50.80
C GLU A 315 58.57 61.55 52.05
N LEU A 316 57.28 61.39 52.39
CA LEU A 316 56.68 61.99 53.59
C LEU A 316 57.29 61.41 54.87
N ALA A 317 57.57 60.11 54.93
CA ALA A 317 58.26 59.47 56.04
C ALA A 317 59.66 60.08 56.23
N ALA A 318 60.47 60.18 55.17
CA ALA A 318 61.80 60.78 55.21
C ALA A 318 61.77 62.27 55.62
N LEU A 319 60.81 63.05 55.09
CA LEU A 319 60.60 64.44 55.49
C LEU A 319 60.17 64.55 56.96
N SER A 320 59.35 63.62 57.47
CA SER A 320 58.94 63.60 58.88
C SER A 320 60.09 63.23 59.83
N GLN A 321 60.97 62.31 59.42
CA GLN A 321 62.19 61.98 60.16
C GLN A 321 63.15 63.17 60.20
N SER A 322 63.37 63.83 59.07
CA SER A 322 64.18 65.06 59.02
C SER A 322 63.58 66.18 59.87
N LEU A 323 62.25 66.34 59.89
CA LEU A 323 61.56 67.29 60.76
C LEU A 323 61.73 66.94 62.25
N GLN A 324 61.63 65.67 62.63
CA GLN A 324 61.89 65.20 64.00
C GLN A 324 63.35 65.44 64.41
N GLU A 325 64.31 65.20 63.51
CA GLU A 325 65.72 65.49 63.76
C GLU A 325 65.97 66.98 63.96
N GLN A 326 65.40 67.84 63.10
CA GLN A 326 65.48 69.30 63.25
C GLN A 326 64.79 69.80 64.53
N GLN A 327 63.68 69.20 64.95
CA GLN A 327 63.03 69.48 66.23
C GLN A 327 63.92 69.07 67.42
N HIS A 328 64.59 67.91 67.33
CA HIS A 328 65.53 67.46 68.37
C HIS A 328 66.78 68.35 68.44
N GLN A 329 67.38 68.70 67.29
CA GLN A 329 68.49 69.66 67.21
C GLN A 329 68.09 71.03 67.82
N LEU A 330 66.87 71.51 67.55
CA LEU A 330 66.33 72.72 68.16
C LEU A 330 66.12 72.57 69.67
N GLN A 331 65.64 71.42 70.17
CA GLN A 331 65.47 71.16 71.59
C GLN A 331 66.81 71.12 72.33
N VAL A 332 67.85 70.54 71.72
CA VAL A 332 69.23 70.56 72.23
C VAL A 332 69.82 71.98 72.19
N ALA A 333 69.56 72.76 71.14
CA ALA A 333 69.94 74.17 71.08
C ALA A 333 69.23 75.03 72.15
N GLN A 334 67.98 74.71 72.49
CA GLN A 334 67.24 75.37 73.57
C GLN A 334 67.77 74.98 74.96
N SER A 335 68.08 73.69 75.20
CA SER A 335 68.61 73.23 76.48
C SER A 335 70.04 73.73 76.75
N THR A 336 70.90 73.75 75.73
CA THR A 336 72.24 74.36 75.80
C THR A 336 72.16 75.87 76.00
N LYS A 337 71.25 76.59 75.32
CA LYS A 337 70.97 78.01 75.60
C LYS A 337 70.52 78.23 77.05
N ALA A 338 69.62 77.40 77.57
CA ALA A 338 69.15 77.52 78.95
C ALA A 338 70.28 77.27 79.97
N ARG A 339 71.14 76.28 79.71
CA ARG A 339 72.35 76.01 80.50
C ARG A 339 73.31 77.22 80.48
N LEU A 340 73.64 77.75 79.31
CA LEU A 340 74.52 78.93 79.18
C LEU A 340 73.95 80.17 79.89
N ILE A 341 72.62 80.33 79.95
CA ILE A 341 71.97 81.41 80.73
C ILE A 341 72.14 81.17 82.24
N ALA A 342 72.03 79.93 82.71
CA ALA A 342 72.27 79.58 84.12
C ALA A 342 73.74 79.76 84.50
N ASP A 343 74.68 79.31 83.65
CA ASP A 343 76.12 79.47 83.85
C ASP A 343 76.52 80.97 83.89
N LEU A 344 75.96 81.80 83.00
CA LEU A 344 76.13 83.26 83.04
C LEU A 344 75.52 83.91 84.29
N ALA A 345 74.38 83.41 84.78
CA ALA A 345 73.77 83.89 86.01
C ALA A 345 74.63 83.54 87.24
N HIS A 346 75.20 82.33 87.28
CA HIS A 346 76.12 81.89 88.33
C HIS A 346 77.40 82.74 88.35
N ALA A 347 78.07 82.86 87.20
CA ALA A 347 79.29 83.68 87.07
C ALA A 347 79.04 85.17 87.42
N ARG A 348 77.86 85.71 87.07
CA ARG A 348 77.44 87.06 87.47
C ARG A 348 77.19 87.17 88.99
N GLN A 349 76.67 86.12 89.62
CA GLN A 349 76.46 86.06 91.06
C GLN A 349 77.80 85.98 91.80
N GLU A 350 78.74 85.13 91.38
CA GLU A 350 80.11 85.07 91.91
C GLU A 350 80.87 86.39 91.73
N ALA A 351 80.74 87.03 90.57
CA ALA A 351 81.29 88.37 90.32
C ALA A 351 80.68 89.42 91.28
N SER A 352 79.39 89.34 91.58
CA SER A 352 78.76 90.24 92.54
C SER A 352 79.24 89.99 93.98
N GLN A 353 79.36 88.72 94.41
CA GLN A 353 79.86 88.34 95.73
C GLN A 353 81.32 88.76 95.94
N THR A 354 82.18 88.57 94.93
CA THR A 354 83.58 89.03 94.98
C THR A 354 83.69 90.56 95.02
N ILE A 355 82.88 91.30 94.25
CA ILE A 355 82.77 92.77 94.36
C ILE A 355 82.29 93.21 95.76
N HIS A 356 81.32 92.51 96.36
CA HIS A 356 80.86 92.78 97.72
C HIS A 356 81.97 92.54 98.76
N ARG A 357 82.72 91.45 98.62
CA ARG A 357 83.86 91.13 99.48
C ARG A 357 84.96 92.19 99.41
N LEU A 358 85.40 92.54 98.20
CA LEU A 358 86.41 93.57 97.97
C LEU A 358 85.99 94.95 98.49
N ARG A 359 84.68 95.26 98.49
CA ARG A 359 84.14 96.47 99.13
C ARG A 359 84.24 96.43 100.66
N GLY A 360 84.01 95.28 101.29
CA GLY A 360 84.22 95.10 102.73
C GLY A 360 85.69 95.27 103.12
N GLU A 361 86.58 94.58 102.41
CA GLU A 361 88.04 94.68 102.60
C GLU A 361 88.55 96.13 102.38
N LEU A 362 87.96 96.89 101.44
CA LEU A 362 88.23 98.32 101.26
C LEU A 362 87.71 99.19 102.41
N GLN A 363 86.53 98.91 102.98
CA GLN A 363 86.00 99.64 104.13
C GLN A 363 86.79 99.38 105.42
N GLU A 364 87.28 98.15 105.62
CA GLU A 364 88.21 97.81 106.70
C GLU A 364 89.54 98.57 106.55
N ALA A 365 90.10 98.63 105.34
CA ALA A 365 91.29 99.44 105.08
C ALA A 365 91.06 100.94 105.31
N GLN A 366 89.88 101.48 104.97
CA GLN A 366 89.53 102.88 105.20
C GLN A 366 89.39 103.23 106.69
N THR A 367 88.73 102.36 107.47
CA THR A 367 88.58 102.57 108.93
C THR A 367 89.90 102.40 109.67
N GLN A 368 90.75 101.44 109.28
CA GLN A 368 92.13 101.37 109.77
C GLN A 368 92.91 102.65 109.47
N LEU A 369 92.78 103.21 108.27
CA LEU A 369 93.45 104.46 107.89
C LEU A 369 92.96 105.65 108.75
N GLN A 370 91.66 105.75 109.02
CA GLN A 370 91.11 106.77 109.94
C GLN A 370 91.70 106.64 111.36
N VAL A 371 91.74 105.43 111.94
CA VAL A 371 92.33 105.19 113.26
C VAL A 371 93.84 105.53 113.30
N THR A 372 94.57 105.33 112.19
CA THR A 372 95.96 105.80 112.11
C THR A 372 96.08 107.32 112.02
N GLN A 373 95.14 108.01 111.37
CA GLN A 373 95.12 109.49 111.31
C GLN A 373 94.79 110.11 112.68
N GLU A 374 93.83 109.55 113.41
CA GLU A 374 93.47 109.98 114.77
C GLU A 374 94.67 109.86 115.72
N ARG A 375 95.35 108.70 115.72
CA ARG A 375 96.61 108.51 116.49
C ARG A 375 97.71 109.50 116.10
N LEU A 376 97.81 109.87 114.83
CA LEU A 376 98.85 110.82 114.37
C LEU A 376 98.54 112.24 114.85
N GLN A 377 97.26 112.64 114.88
CA GLN A 377 96.82 113.91 115.49
C GLN A 377 97.04 113.92 117.01
N GLU A 378 96.76 112.81 117.70
CA GLU A 378 97.00 112.66 119.14
C GLU A 378 98.49 112.80 119.48
N VAL A 379 99.38 112.16 118.71
CA VAL A 379 100.84 112.31 118.84
C VAL A 379 101.31 113.75 118.53
N GLN A 380 100.71 114.44 117.56
CA GLN A 380 101.00 115.85 117.30
C GLN A 380 100.59 116.75 118.48
N ALA A 381 99.45 116.51 119.11
CA ALA A 381 99.03 117.25 120.31
C ALA A 381 99.99 117.02 121.50
N GLN A 382 100.45 115.78 121.70
CA GLN A 382 101.46 115.45 122.72
C GLN A 382 102.82 116.13 122.43
N LEU A 383 103.20 116.27 121.15
CA LEU A 383 104.41 117.00 120.75
C LEU A 383 104.32 118.51 121.05
N GLN A 384 103.16 119.13 120.80
CA GLN A 384 102.94 120.56 121.11
C GLN A 384 102.92 120.80 122.63
N ALA A 385 102.30 119.90 123.40
CA ALA A 385 102.28 119.97 124.87
C ALA A 385 103.71 119.85 125.46
N THR A 386 104.55 118.98 124.92
CA THR A 386 105.94 118.83 125.38
C THR A 386 106.83 120.01 124.96
N GLN A 387 106.58 120.64 123.80
CA GLN A 387 107.27 121.87 123.39
C GLN A 387 106.98 123.07 124.32
N SER A 388 105.72 123.28 124.73
CA SER A 388 105.38 124.36 125.67
C SER A 388 105.98 124.11 127.06
N HIS A 389 106.04 122.85 127.49
CA HIS A 389 106.69 122.46 128.74
C HIS A 389 108.21 122.71 128.71
N LEU A 390 108.88 122.45 127.59
CA LEU A 390 110.31 122.74 127.40
C LEU A 390 110.60 124.25 127.52
N GLN A 391 109.85 125.10 126.81
CA GLN A 391 110.02 126.56 126.88
C GLN A 391 109.82 127.11 128.30
N SER A 392 108.86 126.56 129.06
CA SER A 392 108.67 126.87 130.48
C SER A 392 109.89 126.49 131.33
N THR A 393 110.46 125.29 131.13
CA THR A 393 111.66 124.85 131.85
C THR A 393 112.94 125.59 131.43
N GLU A 394 113.06 126.07 130.19
CA GLU A 394 114.21 126.86 129.75
C GLU A 394 114.27 128.22 130.45
N ALA A 395 113.13 128.88 130.67
CA ALA A 395 113.05 130.12 131.45
C ALA A 395 113.49 129.90 132.91
N GLN A 396 113.05 128.81 133.53
CA GLN A 396 113.43 128.44 134.90
C GLN A 396 114.94 128.08 134.99
N LEU A 397 115.48 127.42 133.97
CA LEU A 397 116.91 127.11 133.86
C LEU A 397 117.80 128.35 133.69
N GLN A 398 117.33 129.42 133.04
CA GLN A 398 118.08 130.68 132.98
C GLN A 398 118.19 131.31 134.38
N GLN A 399 117.10 131.35 135.14
CA GLN A 399 117.08 131.90 136.50
C GLN A 399 117.97 131.10 137.48
N ALA A 400 118.03 129.77 137.33
CA ALA A 400 118.92 128.92 138.11
C ALA A 400 120.42 129.08 137.76
N ARG A 401 120.74 129.41 136.49
CA ARG A 401 122.13 129.53 136.00
C ARG A 401 122.90 130.70 136.61
N GLU A 402 122.24 131.75 137.10
CA GLU A 402 122.92 132.84 137.81
C GLU A 402 123.34 132.45 139.24
N GLN A 403 122.54 131.63 139.94
CA GLN A 403 122.86 131.20 141.31
C GLN A 403 124.01 130.19 141.35
N VAL A 404 124.10 129.29 140.37
CA VAL A 404 125.21 128.32 140.27
C VAL A 404 126.55 129.00 139.93
N ARG A 405 126.53 130.18 139.30
CA ARG A 405 127.76 130.90 138.88
C ARG A 405 128.62 131.38 140.06
N GLN A 406 128.10 131.41 141.28
CA GLN A 406 128.86 131.75 142.48
C GLN A 406 129.56 130.55 143.15
N LEU A 407 129.16 129.30 142.87
CA LEU A 407 129.63 128.11 143.60
C LEU A 407 129.80 126.85 142.72
N GLN A 408 130.71 126.90 141.72
CA GLN A 408 131.78 125.90 141.48
C GLN A 408 132.44 126.03 140.09
N ALA A 409 133.72 125.64 140.00
CA ALA A 409 134.52 125.70 138.77
C ALA A 409 135.36 124.41 138.51
N GLN A 410 134.76 123.19 138.55
CA GLN A 410 135.47 121.88 138.48
C GLN A 410 134.61 120.62 137.99
N VAL A 411 135.01 119.88 136.90
CA VAL A 411 134.81 118.38 136.52
C VAL A 411 133.63 117.83 135.52
N GLN A 412 133.54 116.54 134.92
CA GLN A 412 133.01 116.05 133.49
C GLN A 412 132.37 114.51 133.06
N ALA A 413 131.37 114.13 132.04
CA ALA A 413 131.05 112.92 130.90
C ALA A 413 130.02 111.46 130.60
N ASN A 414 129.16 110.97 129.41
CA ASN A 414 128.58 109.59 128.43
C ASN A 414 127.24 108.35 128.10
N ARG A 415 126.54 107.86 126.82
CA ARG A 415 125.88 106.58 125.75
C ARG A 415 124.70 105.18 125.49
N THR A 416 123.98 104.63 124.26
CA THR A 416 123.40 103.14 123.45
C THR A 416 121.88 102.23 122.90
N PRO A 417 121.50 101.26 121.76
CA PRO A 417 120.14 100.37 121.09
C PRO A 417 119.82 98.91 120.02
N SER A 418 118.59 98.14 119.49
CA SER A 418 118.18 96.84 118.34
C SER A 418 116.69 95.92 117.77
N PRO A 419 116.37 94.87 116.67
CA PRO A 419 115.02 94.07 115.88
C PRO A 419 114.65 92.49 115.00
N ALA A 420 113.43 91.85 114.30
CA ALA A 420 113.00 90.38 113.43
C ALA A 420 111.56 89.71 112.47
N PRO A 421 111.25 88.43 111.65
CA PRO A 421 110.08 87.71 110.57
C PRO A 421 109.51 86.01 110.21
N ALA A 422 108.68 85.07 109.29
CA ALA A 422 107.55 84.54 108.06
C ALA A 422 107.02 82.84 107.60
N THR A 423 106.19 81.91 106.68
CA THR A 423 104.98 81.37 105.51
C THR A 423 104.59 79.70 104.90
N GLN A 424 103.73 78.77 104.00
CA GLN A 424 102.44 78.23 102.94
C GLN A 424 102.08 76.55 102.28
N THR A 425 101.23 75.64 101.37
CA THR A 425 99.95 75.13 100.27
C THR A 425 99.39 73.49 99.64
N ALA A 426 98.38 72.97 98.60
CA ALA A 426 97.69 71.45 98.06
C ALA A 426 96.70 70.83 96.63
N SER A 427 96.11 69.48 96.18
CA SER A 427 95.17 68.81 94.85
C SER A 427 94.36 67.20 94.45
N VAL A 428 93.53 66.63 93.29
CA VAL A 428 92.57 65.22 92.86
C VAL A 428 91.90 64.48 91.31
N ALA A 429 91.23 63.17 90.89
CA ALA A 429 90.43 62.44 89.51
C ALA A 429 89.60 60.85 89.13
N GLU A 430 88.78 60.27 87.96
CA GLU A 430 87.95 58.80 87.50
C GLU A 430 87.11 58.14 86.01
N SER A 431 86.56 56.79 85.53
CA SER A 431 85.50 56.11 84.30
C SER A 431 85.12 54.46 83.61
N THR A 432 84.03 53.87 82.70
CA THR A 432 83.54 52.36 81.93
C THR A 432 82.30 51.94 80.69
N ALA A 433 81.59 50.82 79.91
CA ALA A 433 81.34 49.27 79.15
C ALA A 433 79.91 48.67 78.21
N ASP A 434 79.27 47.53 77.39
CA ASP A 434 79.21 46.14 76.36
C ASP A 434 77.81 45.19 75.63
N ALA A 435 77.61 44.15 74.53
CA ALA A 435 76.38 43.07 73.92
C ALA A 435 76.10 41.99 72.46
N GLU A 436 75.16 40.85 72.09
CA GLU A 436 74.74 39.87 70.71
C GLU A 436 73.51 38.57 70.34
N LEU A 437 73.11 37.78 69.09
CA LEU A 437 72.27 36.32 68.66
C LEU A 437 71.43 35.61 67.19
N PRO A 438 70.67 34.33 66.88
CA PRO A 438 70.28 33.28 65.57
C PRO A 438 68.92 32.20 65.05
N PRO A 439 68.73 31.19 63.94
CA PRO A 439 67.48 30.31 63.14
C PRO A 439 67.25 28.66 62.44
N GLN A 440 66.18 28.01 61.57
CA GLN A 440 65.78 26.43 60.98
C GLN A 440 64.68 25.80 59.68
N GLU A 441 64.32 24.41 59.20
CA GLU A 441 63.47 23.64 57.91
C GLU A 441 62.80 21.98 57.65
N TYR A 442 61.94 21.32 56.58
CA TYR A 442 61.38 19.75 56.16
C TYR A 442 60.41 19.04 54.80
N LEU A 443 59.91 17.65 54.46
CA LEU A 443 59.10 16.81 53.19
C LEU A 443 58.11 15.30 53.04
N GLY A 444 57.67 14.45 51.88
CA GLY A 444 56.54 13.21 51.49
C GLY A 444 56.56 11.82 50.36
N GLU A 445 55.74 10.77 49.65
CA GLU A 445 54.31 9.99 49.11
C GLU A 445 54.08 8.42 48.24
N GLU A 446 52.90 7.60 47.76
CA GLU A 446 52.63 6.07 47.00
C GLU A 446 51.21 5.26 46.20
N ASP A 447 50.95 3.90 45.59
CA ASP A 447 49.74 3.10 44.69
C ASP A 447 49.22 1.44 44.66
N LEU A 448 47.96 1.01 44.15
CA LEU A 448 47.15 -0.27 43.63
C LEU A 448 46.86 -1.70 44.31
N GLU A 449 45.64 -2.01 44.85
CA GLU A 449 45.23 -3.39 45.35
C GLU A 449 43.75 -3.94 45.20
N ALA A 450 42.71 -3.13 44.96
CA ALA A 450 41.33 -3.44 45.41
C ALA A 450 40.56 -4.61 44.73
N LEU A 451 40.86 -4.93 43.47
CA LEU A 451 39.98 -5.66 42.53
C LEU A 451 39.51 -7.08 42.96
N GLN A 452 40.21 -7.72 43.92
CA GLN A 452 39.87 -9.08 44.37
C GLN A 452 38.87 -9.13 45.54
N ARG A 453 38.59 -7.99 46.18
CA ARG A 453 37.73 -7.89 47.39
C ARG A 453 36.22 -7.77 47.06
N ALA A 454 35.89 -7.45 45.81
CA ALA A 454 34.53 -7.13 45.38
C ALA A 454 33.55 -8.32 45.30
N ASN A 455 32.26 -8.02 45.51
CA ASN A 455 31.14 -8.97 45.46
C ASN A 455 31.07 -9.73 44.10
N PRO A 456 30.75 -11.04 44.07
CA PRO A 456 30.62 -11.82 42.82
C PRO A 456 29.73 -11.20 41.72
N TRP A 457 28.64 -10.51 42.09
CA TRP A 457 27.76 -9.83 41.12
C TRP A 457 28.42 -8.57 40.52
N VAL A 458 29.07 -7.76 41.36
CA VAL A 458 29.88 -6.60 40.92
C VAL A 458 31.01 -7.06 40.00
N ARG A 459 31.70 -8.14 40.38
CA ARG A 459 32.78 -8.75 39.59
C ARG A 459 32.28 -9.26 38.23
N ARG A 460 31.05 -9.78 38.13
CA ARG A 460 30.41 -10.14 36.85
C ARG A 460 30.24 -8.91 35.96
N ILE A 461 29.61 -7.85 36.46
CA ILE A 461 29.34 -6.62 35.68
C ILE A 461 30.62 -5.99 35.16
N LEU A 462 31.62 -5.79 36.02
CA LEU A 462 32.93 -5.23 35.62
C LEU A 462 33.64 -6.13 34.59
N THR A 463 33.55 -7.45 34.74
CA THR A 463 34.10 -8.41 33.75
C THR A 463 33.37 -8.33 32.40
N GLN A 464 32.04 -8.16 32.40
CA GLN A 464 31.26 -8.03 31.16
C GLN A 464 31.48 -6.68 30.45
N LEU A 465 31.56 -5.58 31.19
CA LEU A 465 31.88 -4.26 30.63
C LEU A 465 33.28 -4.23 30.03
N ARG A 466 34.27 -4.83 30.70
CA ARG A 466 35.62 -5.02 30.15
C ARG A 466 35.63 -5.93 28.92
N ALA A 467 34.85 -7.01 28.93
CA ALA A 467 34.73 -7.91 27.77
C ALA A 467 34.03 -7.26 26.57
N ALA A 468 33.16 -6.27 26.80
CA ALA A 468 32.55 -5.42 25.78
C ALA A 468 33.42 -4.23 25.35
N GLY A 469 34.61 -4.05 25.95
CA GLY A 469 35.51 -2.93 25.67
C GLY A 469 35.00 -1.56 26.15
N LEU A 470 34.11 -1.53 27.14
CA LEU A 470 33.47 -0.32 27.68
C LEU A 470 34.15 0.23 28.94
N LEU A 471 35.12 -0.50 29.49
CA LEU A 471 35.88 -0.14 30.70
C LEU A 471 37.25 -0.84 30.65
N ASP A 472 38.31 -0.11 30.97
CA ASP A 472 39.68 -0.63 31.11
C ASP A 472 40.04 -0.87 32.59
N ASN A 473 41.25 -1.35 32.88
CA ASN A 473 41.62 -1.67 34.27
C ASN A 473 41.66 -0.40 35.16
N ALA A 474 42.25 0.69 34.69
CA ALA A 474 42.32 1.95 35.44
C ALA A 474 40.92 2.52 35.76
N GLY A 475 39.98 2.47 34.82
CA GLY A 475 38.58 2.82 35.07
C GLY A 475 37.88 1.87 36.05
N ILE A 476 38.20 0.57 36.03
CA ILE A 476 37.67 -0.41 36.99
C ILE A 476 38.21 -0.15 38.39
N GLU A 477 39.50 0.16 38.53
CA GLU A 477 40.12 0.57 39.80
C GLU A 477 39.52 1.88 40.32
N THR A 478 39.33 2.88 39.45
CA THR A 478 38.68 4.15 39.78
C THR A 478 37.25 3.94 40.31
N VAL A 479 36.43 3.15 39.59
CA VAL A 479 35.05 2.83 40.00
C VAL A 479 34.99 2.04 41.32
N LEU A 480 35.93 1.11 41.54
CA LEU A 480 35.97 0.34 42.80
C LEU A 480 36.46 1.17 43.98
N HIS A 481 37.50 2.00 43.81
CA HIS A 481 37.96 2.93 44.83
C HIS A 481 36.86 3.94 45.18
N ALA A 482 36.16 4.51 44.19
CA ALA A 482 35.00 5.36 44.41
C ALA A 482 33.87 4.61 45.15
N TRP A 483 33.59 3.36 44.80
CA TRP A 483 32.53 2.58 45.48
C TRP A 483 32.89 2.22 46.93
N GLU A 484 34.17 1.96 47.22
CA GLU A 484 34.68 1.71 48.57
C GLU A 484 34.77 2.99 49.43
N THR A 485 34.87 4.18 48.83
CA THR A 485 35.03 5.47 49.55
C THR A 485 33.77 6.34 49.62
N GLU A 486 32.96 6.40 48.56
CA GLU A 486 31.73 7.20 48.49
C GLU A 486 30.50 6.43 49.00
N GLY A 487 30.48 5.11 48.82
CA GLY A 487 29.35 4.24 49.14
C GLY A 487 28.15 4.39 48.21
N GLY A 488 27.01 3.82 48.60
CA GLY A 488 25.78 3.81 47.79
C GLY A 488 25.64 2.57 46.90
N THR A 489 24.75 2.62 45.90
CA THR A 489 24.56 1.47 45.00
C THR A 489 25.69 1.43 43.97
N PHE A 490 26.22 0.23 43.73
CA PHE A 490 27.30 0.03 42.76
C PHE A 490 26.95 0.56 41.35
N THR A 491 25.67 0.47 40.96
CA THR A 491 25.20 0.97 39.66
C THR A 491 25.25 2.49 39.55
N ASP A 492 25.02 3.24 40.63
CA ASP A 492 25.06 4.71 40.59
C ASP A 492 26.51 5.20 40.49
N VAL A 493 27.41 4.65 41.32
CA VAL A 493 28.85 4.95 41.30
C VAL A 493 29.48 4.56 39.96
N LEU A 494 29.18 3.37 39.45
CA LEU A 494 29.61 2.93 38.12
C LEU A 494 29.13 3.88 37.02
N THR A 495 27.87 4.34 37.05
CA THR A 495 27.35 5.31 36.08
C THR A 495 28.09 6.65 36.16
N HIS A 496 28.34 7.14 37.38
CA HIS A 496 28.99 8.45 37.59
C HIS A 496 30.45 8.46 37.15
N HIS A 497 31.23 7.44 37.54
CA HIS A 497 32.70 7.43 37.36
C HIS A 497 33.17 6.77 36.06
N SER A 498 32.34 6.00 35.35
CA SER A 498 32.69 5.46 34.02
C SER A 498 32.20 6.31 32.85
N GLY A 499 31.30 7.27 33.08
CA GLY A 499 30.64 8.04 32.02
C GLY A 499 29.68 7.22 31.13
N LEU A 500 29.44 5.94 31.45
CA LEU A 500 28.47 5.11 30.76
C LEU A 500 27.04 5.58 31.08
N LYS A 501 26.12 5.38 30.13
CA LYS A 501 24.71 5.76 30.31
C LYS A 501 24.02 4.85 31.34
N PRO A 502 23.02 5.34 32.09
CA PRO A 502 22.23 4.51 33.01
C PRO A 502 21.62 3.28 32.33
N GLU A 503 21.18 3.41 31.06
CA GLU A 503 20.63 2.30 30.27
C GLU A 503 21.70 1.24 29.95
N THR A 504 22.95 1.65 29.71
CA THR A 504 24.08 0.75 29.50
C THR A 504 24.39 -0.01 30.78
N VAL A 505 24.54 0.70 31.89
CA VAL A 505 24.83 0.08 33.21
C VAL A 505 23.71 -0.89 33.62
N LYS A 506 22.44 -0.51 33.40
CA LYS A 506 21.28 -1.39 33.64
C LYS A 506 21.25 -2.61 32.70
N PHE A 507 21.55 -2.43 31.42
CA PHE A 507 21.58 -3.52 30.45
C PHE A 507 22.59 -4.61 30.85
N PHE A 508 23.78 -4.20 31.31
CA PHE A 508 24.82 -5.12 31.76
C PHE A 508 24.56 -5.71 33.15
N SER A 509 23.87 -5.00 34.06
CA SER A 509 23.48 -5.57 35.37
C SER A 509 22.35 -6.60 35.29
N GLU A 510 21.48 -6.47 34.27
CA GLU A 510 20.40 -7.42 33.95
C GLU A 510 20.79 -8.47 32.88
N ASP A 511 22.01 -8.43 32.35
CA ASP A 511 22.51 -9.28 31.24
C ASP A 511 21.56 -9.34 30.01
N GLY A 512 20.94 -8.21 29.69
CA GLY A 512 19.94 -8.08 28.62
C GLY A 512 18.59 -8.77 28.88
N TYR A 513 18.32 -9.28 30.09
CA TYR A 513 17.12 -10.09 30.39
C TYR A 513 15.79 -9.36 30.12
N SER A 514 15.71 -8.05 30.45
CA SER A 514 14.52 -7.24 30.14
C SER A 514 14.22 -7.14 28.64
N VAL A 515 15.25 -7.18 27.78
CA VAL A 515 15.09 -7.16 26.31
C VAL A 515 14.51 -8.48 25.81
N TYR A 516 14.99 -9.59 26.37
CA TYR A 516 14.46 -10.93 26.09
C TYR A 516 13.00 -11.06 26.53
N LEU A 517 12.62 -10.54 27.71
CA LEU A 517 11.23 -10.50 28.17
C LEU A 517 10.33 -9.61 27.31
N ALA A 518 10.86 -8.49 26.79
CA ALA A 518 10.18 -7.63 25.82
C ALA A 518 10.02 -8.27 24.42
N GLY A 519 10.52 -9.50 24.23
CA GLY A 519 10.39 -10.25 22.98
C GLY A 519 11.47 -9.97 21.94
N GLY A 520 12.55 -9.26 22.31
CA GLY A 520 13.72 -9.05 21.45
C GLY A 520 14.40 -10.37 21.08
N ARG A 521 14.86 -10.47 19.83
CA ARG A 521 15.43 -11.70 19.23
C ARG A 521 16.64 -11.45 18.32
N HIS A 522 16.93 -10.19 18.00
CA HIS A 522 17.99 -9.78 17.10
C HIS A 522 18.98 -8.88 17.84
N VAL A 523 20.26 -8.92 17.45
CA VAL A 523 21.31 -8.13 18.12
C VAL A 523 21.00 -6.61 18.10
N ALA A 524 20.27 -6.14 17.09
CA ALA A 524 19.71 -4.80 17.00
C ALA A 524 18.89 -4.40 18.25
N ASP A 525 18.06 -5.31 18.77
CA ASP A 525 17.18 -5.07 19.92
C ASP A 525 18.02 -4.84 21.19
N TYR A 526 19.05 -5.67 21.39
CA TYR A 526 19.97 -5.60 22.52
C TYR A 526 20.89 -4.38 22.44
N LEU A 527 21.44 -4.07 21.27
CA LEU A 527 22.25 -2.86 21.06
C LEU A 527 21.45 -1.58 21.29
N LYS A 528 20.22 -1.50 20.78
CA LYS A 528 19.29 -0.39 21.04
C LYS A 528 18.97 -0.24 22.52
N ALA A 529 18.65 -1.34 23.21
CA ALA A 529 18.32 -1.33 24.63
C ALA A 529 19.51 -0.99 25.55
N SER A 530 20.74 -1.33 25.13
CA SER A 530 21.97 -0.97 25.85
C SER A 530 22.33 0.53 25.80
N GLY A 531 21.60 1.34 25.02
CA GLY A 531 21.87 2.77 24.84
C GLY A 531 23.14 3.09 24.03
N LEU A 532 23.89 2.07 23.58
CA LEU A 532 25.15 2.22 22.83
C LEU A 532 24.92 2.66 21.38
N VAL A 533 23.81 2.25 20.76
CA VAL A 533 23.45 2.65 19.38
C VAL A 533 22.01 3.16 19.34
N SER A 534 21.76 4.29 18.67
CA SER A 534 20.40 4.81 18.50
C SER A 534 19.59 4.01 17.48
N ALA A 535 18.26 4.04 17.59
CA ALA A 535 17.37 3.39 16.63
C ALA A 535 17.55 3.91 15.19
N ALA A 536 17.81 5.20 15.02
CA ALA A 536 18.02 5.82 13.71
C ALA A 536 19.31 5.31 13.04
N GLN A 537 20.43 5.22 13.79
CA GLN A 537 21.69 4.66 13.27
C GLN A 537 21.53 3.18 12.86
N ILE A 538 20.75 2.41 13.61
CA ILE A 538 20.45 1.00 13.26
C ILE A 538 19.64 0.94 11.96
N GLN A 539 18.60 1.78 11.79
CA GLN A 539 17.78 1.80 10.57
C GLN A 539 18.60 2.23 9.35
N GLN A 540 19.35 3.34 9.46
CA GLN A 540 20.20 3.87 8.38
C GLN A 540 21.24 2.84 7.88
N ILE A 541 21.80 2.03 8.77
CA ILE A 541 22.74 0.96 8.40
C ILE A 541 22.01 -0.27 7.84
N GLN A 542 20.81 -0.60 8.33
CA GLN A 542 20.00 -1.69 7.78
C GLN A 542 19.51 -1.42 6.35
N GLU A 543 19.18 -0.17 6.01
CA GLU A 543 18.77 0.23 4.65
C GLU A 543 19.89 0.10 3.60
N HIS A 544 21.15 0.09 4.04
CA HIS A 544 22.34 -0.07 3.19
C HIS A 544 23.03 -1.44 3.35
N LEU A 545 22.48 -2.36 4.14
CA LEU A 545 23.11 -3.64 4.43
C LEU A 545 22.92 -4.65 3.28
N PRO A 546 23.99 -5.24 2.71
CA PRO A 546 23.84 -6.25 1.67
C PRO A 546 23.17 -7.53 2.23
N PRO A 547 22.40 -8.26 1.42
CA PRO A 547 21.62 -9.41 1.87
C PRO A 547 22.52 -10.53 2.43
N GLY A 548 22.56 -10.64 3.76
CA GLY A 548 23.39 -11.61 4.49
C GLY A 548 24.57 -11.01 5.26
N GLY A 549 24.85 -9.71 5.15
CA GLY A 549 25.85 -9.02 5.95
C GLY A 549 25.53 -8.99 7.45
N SER A 550 26.53 -8.82 8.31
CA SER A 550 26.30 -8.57 9.74
C SER A 550 26.09 -7.09 10.02
N LEU A 551 25.00 -6.78 10.71
CA LEU A 551 24.73 -5.46 11.28
C LEU A 551 25.86 -4.99 12.22
N CYS A 552 26.46 -5.91 12.99
CA CYS A 552 27.50 -5.55 13.96
C CYS A 552 28.82 -5.23 13.27
N GLN A 553 29.15 -5.94 12.17
CA GLN A 553 30.30 -5.59 11.33
C GLN A 553 30.10 -4.22 10.67
N ALA A 554 28.93 -3.97 10.07
CA ALA A 554 28.63 -2.67 9.45
C ALA A 554 28.62 -1.50 10.46
N LEU A 555 28.25 -1.75 11.72
CA LEU A 555 28.35 -0.75 12.80
C LEU A 555 29.80 -0.43 13.22
N VAL A 556 30.75 -1.36 13.05
CA VAL A 556 32.18 -1.10 13.25
C VAL A 556 32.79 -0.42 12.02
N GLU A 557 32.42 -0.84 10.81
CA GLU A 557 32.84 -0.20 9.55
C GLU A 557 32.35 1.26 9.45
N ALA A 558 31.19 1.57 10.03
CA ALA A 558 30.68 2.93 10.21
C ALA A 558 31.28 3.69 11.40
N GLY A 559 32.18 3.08 12.20
CA GLY A 559 32.82 3.70 13.36
C GLY A 559 31.90 3.95 14.56
N ILE A 560 30.70 3.37 14.61
CA ILE A 560 29.69 3.60 15.65
C ILE A 560 29.89 2.68 16.85
N LEU A 561 30.44 1.48 16.65
CA LEU A 561 30.82 0.53 17.71
C LEU A 561 32.30 0.19 17.66
N SER A 562 32.90 -0.09 18.82
CA SER A 562 34.22 -0.72 18.86
C SER A 562 34.12 -2.19 18.41
N GLN A 563 35.21 -2.72 17.82
CA GLN A 563 35.30 -4.13 17.44
C GLN A 563 35.07 -5.08 18.63
N ALA A 564 35.50 -4.71 19.84
CA ALA A 564 35.28 -5.49 21.06
C ALA A 564 33.79 -5.53 21.44
N THR A 565 33.11 -4.38 21.39
CA THR A 565 31.69 -4.26 21.70
C THR A 565 30.84 -5.03 20.68
N ALA A 566 31.13 -4.91 19.39
CA ALA A 566 30.44 -5.65 18.34
C ALA A 566 30.58 -7.17 18.52
N LEU A 567 31.80 -7.68 18.73
CA LEU A 567 32.05 -9.11 18.96
C LEU A 567 31.39 -9.63 20.24
N TYR A 568 31.32 -8.82 21.31
CA TYR A 568 30.59 -9.19 22.53
C TYR A 568 29.10 -9.39 22.23
N PHE A 569 28.45 -8.42 21.58
CA PHE A 569 27.03 -8.50 21.28
C PHE A 569 26.67 -9.59 20.25
N GLU A 570 27.52 -9.83 19.24
CA GLU A 570 27.35 -10.99 18.36
C GLU A 570 27.49 -12.33 19.10
N ARG A 571 28.49 -12.46 19.98
CA ARG A 571 28.76 -13.72 20.69
C ARG A 571 27.68 -14.05 21.73
N HIS A 572 27.12 -13.05 22.40
CA HIS A 572 26.15 -13.26 23.49
C HIS A 572 24.69 -13.19 23.01
N PHE A 573 24.39 -12.45 21.94
CA PHE A 573 23.00 -12.23 21.47
C PHE A 573 22.79 -12.53 19.97
N GLY A 574 23.83 -12.90 19.22
CA GLY A 574 23.74 -13.30 17.80
C GLY A 574 23.13 -14.70 17.62
N GLY A 575 21.85 -14.75 17.24
CA GLY A 575 21.02 -15.95 17.25
C GLY A 575 21.34 -17.09 16.25
N LYS A 576 22.59 -17.58 16.18
CA LYS A 576 22.97 -18.77 15.39
C LYS A 576 23.65 -19.86 16.24
N LYS A 577 22.78 -20.68 16.88
CA LYS A 577 23.02 -21.93 17.65
C LYS A 577 23.39 -21.76 19.14
N PRO A 578 23.02 -22.75 19.99
CA PRO A 578 21.75 -23.49 20.04
C PRO A 578 21.03 -23.25 21.38
N ARG A 579 19.81 -23.78 21.55
CA ARG A 579 19.10 -23.72 22.84
C ARG A 579 19.87 -24.49 23.93
N ARG A 580 20.45 -23.78 24.90
CA ARG A 580 20.50 -24.21 26.30
C ARG A 580 19.51 -23.36 27.09
N SER A 581 18.74 -23.98 27.97
CA SER A 581 17.79 -23.27 28.83
C SER A 581 18.48 -22.87 30.13
N LEU A 582 18.36 -21.60 30.52
CA LEU A 582 18.89 -21.05 31.78
C LEU A 582 18.42 -21.80 33.05
N ARG A 583 17.39 -22.65 32.93
CA ARG A 583 17.00 -23.63 33.96
C ARG A 583 18.04 -24.71 34.28
N GLN A 584 19.10 -24.87 33.48
CA GLN A 584 20.19 -25.83 33.74
C GLN A 584 21.47 -25.20 34.34
N GLU A 585 21.53 -23.87 34.49
CA GLU A 585 22.67 -23.16 35.10
C GLU A 585 22.31 -22.55 36.47
N LEU A 586 21.12 -22.87 37.01
CA LEU A 586 20.65 -22.50 38.35
C LEU A 586 20.38 -23.73 39.24
N MET A 587 21.08 -24.84 38.96
CA MET A 587 21.16 -26.05 39.81
C MET A 587 22.57 -26.67 39.75
N LEU A 588 23.58 -25.86 40.07
CA LEU A 588 24.91 -26.27 40.54
C LEU A 588 25.34 -25.29 41.63
#